data_AF-A0A7V9GFJ2-F1
#
_entry.id   AF-A0A7V9GFJ2-F1
#
_cell.length_a   1.000
_cell.length_b   1.000
_cell.length_c   1.000
_cell.angle_alpha   90.00
_cell.angle_beta   90.00
_cell.angle_gamma   90.00
#
_symmetry.space_group_name_H-M   'P 1'
#
loop_
_entity.id
_entity.type
_entity.pdbx_description
1 polymer ?
#
loop_
_entity_poly.entity_id
_entity_poly.type
_entity_poly.pdbx_seq_one_letter_code
_entity_poly.pdbx_strand_id
1 'polypeptide(L)'
;VNQVQIGVEFQQGFTGTLRVNGIEIPEGQLLRRPELNQVFFQPGEGTVVPELGPGRNCAQAFAWEVNEDPSTGRATNWCFQVN
;
A
#
# COMPACT_ATOMS: atom_id res chain seq x y z
N VAL A 1 -11.30 16.15 7.65
CA VAL A 1 -9.97 15.50 7.63
C VAL A 1 -9.72 15.07 6.20
N ASN A 2 -8.72 15.62 5.51
CA ASN A 2 -8.40 15.22 4.14
C ASN A 2 -7.52 13.96 4.24
N GLN A 3 -8.13 12.79 4.15
CA GLN A 3 -7.38 11.54 4.30
C GLN A 3 -6.61 11.26 3.01
N VAL A 4 -5.29 11.12 3.12
CA VAL A 4 -4.40 10.80 2.00
C VAL A 4 -4.60 9.34 1.60
N GLN A 5 -5.01 9.09 0.36
CA GLN A 5 -4.99 7.75 -0.21
C GLN A 5 -3.53 7.34 -0.46
N ILE A 6 -3.13 6.18 0.05
CA ILE A 6 -1.79 5.63 -0.14
C ILE A 6 -1.87 4.63 -1.28
N GLY A 7 -1.07 4.79 -2.32
CA GLY A 7 -1.15 3.94 -3.50
C GLY A 7 0.18 3.71 -4.21
N VAL A 8 0.20 2.66 -5.00
CA VAL A 8 1.28 2.31 -5.91
C VAL A 8 0.69 1.80 -7.22
N GLU A 9 1.31 2.19 -8.32
CA GLU A 9 1.09 1.61 -9.64
C GLU A 9 2.26 0.69 -9.96
N PHE A 10 1.96 -0.55 -10.32
CA PHE A 10 2.95 -1.54 -10.70
C PHE A 10 3.13 -1.55 -12.22
N GLN A 11 4.31 -2.00 -12.66
CA GLN A 11 4.50 -2.36 -14.06
C GLN A 11 3.58 -3.53 -14.43
N GLN A 12 3.22 -3.62 -15.71
CA GLN A 12 2.40 -4.72 -16.21
C GLN A 12 3.04 -6.08 -15.88
N GLY A 13 2.22 -7.02 -15.39
CA GLY A 13 2.67 -8.34 -14.97
C GLY A 13 3.12 -8.43 -13.52
N PHE A 14 3.12 -7.32 -12.78
CA PHE A 14 3.40 -7.28 -11.35
C PHE A 14 2.15 -6.97 -10.53
N THR A 15 2.14 -7.48 -9.31
CA THR A 15 1.17 -7.13 -8.27
C THR A 15 1.89 -7.01 -6.93
N GLY A 16 1.17 -6.66 -5.88
CA GLY A 16 1.78 -6.53 -4.58
C GLY A 16 0.81 -6.28 -3.42
N THR A 17 1.40 -6.05 -2.26
CA THR A 17 0.72 -5.58 -1.03
C THR A 17 1.35 -4.29 -0.53
N LEU A 18 0.66 -3.65 0.42
CA LEU A 18 1.13 -2.42 1.06
C LEU A 18 1.41 -2.64 2.54
N ARG A 19 2.41 -1.92 3.04
CA ARG A 19 2.59 -1.64 4.47
C ARG A 19 2.67 -0.13 4.70
N VAL A 20 2.18 0.31 5.85
CA VAL A 20 2.22 1.72 6.26
C VAL A 20 2.83 1.78 7.66
N ASN A 21 3.93 2.51 7.81
CA ASN A 21 4.69 2.62 9.07
C ASN A 21 5.04 1.24 9.68
N GLY A 22 5.33 0.25 8.82
CA GLY A 22 5.63 -1.12 9.23
C GLY A 22 4.41 -2.01 9.48
N ILE A 23 3.19 -1.46 9.47
CA ILE A 23 1.94 -2.22 9.63
C ILE A 23 1.54 -2.77 8.27
N GLU A 24 1.38 -4.09 8.18
CA GLU A 24 0.86 -4.74 6.97
C GLU A 24 -0.62 -4.47 6.78
N ILE A 25 -0.99 -4.05 5.57
CA ILE A 25 -2.38 -3.82 5.21
C ILE A 25 -3.00 -5.14 4.76
N PRO A 26 -4.03 -5.67 5.44
CA PRO A 26 -4.67 -6.90 5.05
C PRO A 26 -5.31 -6.81 3.66
N GLU A 27 -5.37 -7.94 2.95
CA GLU A 27 -5.96 -8.03 1.61
C GLU A 27 -7.38 -7.44 1.53
N GLY A 28 -8.23 -7.69 2.54
CA GLY A 28 -9.59 -7.15 2.59
C GLY A 28 -9.70 -5.63 2.78
N GLN A 29 -8.57 -4.96 3.08
CA GLN A 29 -8.49 -3.49 3.18
C GLN A 29 -7.71 -2.86 2.02
N LEU A 30 -7.15 -3.66 1.12
CA LEU A 30 -6.53 -3.19 -0.11
C LEU A 30 -7.60 -2.96 -1.18
N LEU A 31 -7.55 -1.80 -1.81
CA LEU A 31 -8.34 -1.48 -2.98
C LEU A 31 -7.50 -1.75 -4.22
N ARG A 32 -7.80 -2.82 -4.94
CA ARG A 32 -7.09 -3.20 -6.16
C ARG A 32 -7.80 -2.69 -7.41
N ARG A 33 -7.02 -2.21 -8.38
CA ARG A 33 -7.45 -1.89 -9.75
C ARG A 33 -6.58 -2.70 -10.72
N PRO A 34 -6.88 -3.99 -10.94
CA PRO A 34 -6.06 -4.87 -11.78
C PRO A 34 -5.90 -4.33 -13.21
N GLU A 35 -6.92 -3.66 -13.73
CA GLU A 35 -6.93 -3.03 -15.06
C GLU A 35 -5.91 -1.89 -15.20
N LEU A 36 -5.47 -1.31 -14.07
CA LEU A 36 -4.44 -0.26 -14.02
C LEU A 36 -3.14 -0.75 -13.35
N ASN A 37 -3.07 -2.01 -12.92
CA ASN A 37 -2.01 -2.53 -12.06
C ASN A 37 -1.79 -1.69 -10.79
N GLN A 38 -2.87 -1.14 -10.21
CA GLN A 38 -2.76 -0.28 -9.03
C GLN A 38 -3.28 -0.97 -7.77
N VAL A 39 -2.64 -0.67 -6.65
CA VAL A 39 -3.07 -1.07 -5.31
C VAL A 39 -3.07 0.13 -4.40
N PHE A 40 -4.17 0.31 -3.67
CA PHE A 40 -4.37 1.43 -2.78
C PHE A 40 -4.80 0.96 -1.38
N PHE A 41 -4.58 1.83 -0.42
CA PHE A 41 -5.12 1.75 0.92
C PHE A 41 -5.62 3.14 1.33
N GLN A 42 -6.81 3.17 1.91
CA GLN A 42 -7.42 4.37 2.46
C GLN A 42 -7.45 4.23 3.99
N PRO A 43 -6.58 4.94 4.74
CA PRO A 43 -6.68 5.00 6.19
C PRO A 43 -8.06 5.50 6.63
N GLY A 44 -8.57 5.00 7.74
CA GLY A 44 -9.86 5.41 8.28
C GLY A 44 -10.41 4.47 9.35
N GLU A 45 -11.50 4.89 10.00
CA GLU A 45 -12.14 4.12 11.06
C GLU A 45 -12.42 2.67 10.61
N GLY A 46 -12.09 1.70 11.45
CA GLY A 46 -12.26 0.27 11.15
C GLY A 46 -11.15 -0.36 10.30
N THR A 47 -10.14 0.40 9.87
CA THR A 47 -8.94 -0.14 9.20
C THR A 47 -7.82 -0.44 10.19
N VAL A 48 -6.79 -1.18 9.74
CA VAL A 48 -5.59 -1.45 10.57
C VAL A 48 -4.75 -0.19 10.83
N VAL A 49 -4.94 0.87 10.04
CA VAL A 49 -4.35 2.19 10.26
C VAL A 49 -5.49 3.22 10.28
N PRO A 50 -6.13 3.43 11.45
CA PRO A 50 -7.30 4.30 11.56
C PRO A 50 -7.04 5.76 11.19
N GLU A 51 -5.82 6.22 11.49
CA GLU A 51 -5.37 7.59 11.22
C GLU A 51 -3.86 7.59 10.97
N LEU A 52 -3.40 8.49 10.10
CA LEU A 52 -1.98 8.76 9.91
C LEU A 52 -1.56 9.83 10.90
N GLY A 53 -0.54 9.53 11.71
CA GLY A 53 0.01 10.52 12.65
C GLY A 53 0.59 11.73 11.92
N PRO A 54 0.63 12.92 12.57
CA PRO A 54 1.26 14.09 11.99
C PRO A 54 2.77 13.84 11.78
N GLY A 55 3.32 14.50 10.77
CA GLY A 55 4.70 14.34 10.34
C GLY A 55 4.90 13.17 9.38
N ARG A 56 6.07 12.52 9.48
CA ARG A 56 6.59 11.63 8.45
C ARG A 56 5.94 10.28 8.55
N ASN A 57 5.25 9.89 7.49
CA ASN A 57 4.69 8.56 7.31
C ASN A 57 5.43 7.88 6.15
N CYS A 58 5.70 6.58 6.27
CA CYS A 58 6.38 5.81 5.23
C CYS A 58 5.52 4.63 4.81
N ALA A 59 5.37 4.46 3.51
CA ALA A 59 4.70 3.33 2.91
C ALA A 59 5.72 2.44 2.19
N GLN A 60 5.37 1.16 2.10
CA GLN A 60 6.18 0.13 1.47
C GLN A 60 5.27 -0.74 0.61
N ALA A 61 5.64 -0.94 -0.64
CA ALA A 61 5.01 -1.92 -1.51
C ALA A 61 5.91 -3.15 -1.61
N PHE A 62 5.36 -4.33 -1.37
CA PHE A 62 6.01 -5.60 -1.71
C PHE A 62 5.46 -6.04 -3.05
N ALA A 63 6.29 -6.05 -4.08
CA ALA A 63 5.90 -6.35 -5.45
C ALA A 63 6.47 -7.69 -5.92
N TRP A 64 5.65 -8.53 -6.55
CA TRP A 64 6.04 -9.79 -7.18
C TRP A 64 5.34 -9.96 -8.52
N GLU A 65 5.85 -10.86 -9.37
CA GLU A 65 5.20 -11.19 -10.64
C GLU A 65 3.90 -11.94 -10.38
N VAL A 66 2.85 -11.66 -11.17
CA VAL A 66 1.50 -12.25 -10.94
C VAL A 66 1.45 -13.78 -11.00
N ASN A 67 2.45 -14.42 -11.60
CA ASN A 67 2.56 -15.88 -11.73
C ASN A 67 3.56 -16.49 -10.73
N GLU A 68 4.15 -15.68 -9.85
CA GLU A 68 5.11 -16.13 -8.83
C GLU A 68 4.51 -16.09 -7.43
N ASP A 69 5.19 -16.78 -6.50
CA ASP A 69 4.83 -16.78 -5.09
C ASP A 69 5.12 -15.41 -4.44
N PRO A 70 4.24 -14.86 -3.59
CA PRO A 70 4.48 -13.59 -2.90
C PRO A 70 5.78 -13.50 -2.10
N SER A 71 6.34 -14.63 -1.66
CA SER A 71 7.63 -14.69 -0.97
C SER A 71 8.83 -14.24 -1.82
N THR A 72 8.68 -14.21 -3.15
CA THR A 72 9.68 -13.63 -4.07
C THR A 72 9.67 -12.11 -4.11
N GLY A 73 8.70 -11.50 -3.44
CA GLY A 73 8.41 -10.08 -3.51
C GLY A 73 9.56 -9.19 -3.10
N ARG A 74 9.70 -8.07 -3.81
CA ARG A 74 10.70 -7.02 -3.55
C ARG A 74 10.05 -5.79 -2.98
N ALA A 75 10.68 -5.21 -1.96
CA ALA A 75 10.18 -4.03 -1.29
C ALA A 75 10.62 -2.74 -2.01
N THR A 76 9.68 -1.83 -2.23
CA THR A 76 9.93 -0.42 -2.61
C THR A 76 9.31 0.49 -1.56
N ASN A 77 10.09 1.45 -1.06
CA ASN A 77 9.69 2.32 0.05
C ASN A 77 9.58 3.77 -0.41
N TRP A 78 8.58 4.50 0.10
CA TRP A 78 8.48 5.95 -0.05
C TRP A 78 7.92 6.56 1.24
N CYS A 79 8.20 7.85 1.46
CA CYS A 79 7.67 8.57 2.61
C CYS A 79 7.05 9.90 2.19
N PHE A 80 6.06 10.34 2.96
CA PHE A 80 5.32 11.58 2.74
C PHE A 80 5.01 12.25 4.08
N GLN A 81 4.60 13.51 4.04
CA GLN A 81 4.27 14.30 5.23
C GLN A 81 2.77 14.49 5.36
N VAL A 82 2.26 14.36 6.58
CA VAL A 82 0.90 14.70 6.98
C VAL A 82 0.99 15.88 7.95
N ASN A 83 0.25 16.95 7.69
CA ASN A 83 0.23 18.16 8.52
C ASN A 83 -1.15 18.38 9.13
#